data_AF-A0A183DZV6-F1
#
_entry.id   AF-A0A183DZV6-F1
#
_cell.length_a   1.000
_cell.length_b   1.000
_cell.length_c   1.000
_cell.angle_alpha   90.00
_cell.angle_beta   90.00
_cell.angle_gamma   90.00
#
_symmetry.space_group_name_H-M   'P 1'
#
loop_
_entity.id
_entity.type
_entity.pdbx_description
1 polymer ?
#
loop_
_entity_poly.entity_id
_entity_poly.type
_entity_poly.pdbx_seq_one_letter_code
_entity_poly.pdbx_strand_id
1 'polypeptide(L)'
;MGELLDLPNEVILIIFSFIPSRDLWQNVRATCRHLSRLLADQKYWKFKLQLARRLGKRQRVHSVHLSEYDLTASASFLSFNCAKVEEERERWSDNSLHRFVITTGHDGSVDAVALMQSSSHKRLCISGARDRALVVWDIDVMENEAVEEKWKVYEVLDSHQGWIWSLCKADNDTFFSSGWDRFVKQWRIVDDHVKVSTYHSVSCITLMRILQIYMYEAKKYKEGFKTFFFGSWLILNFANPGSNYLYSSGADGRIVRVDKRMWKTVSEMQLRTSYSRSLSLLEGQLSCGTADGKILSLDPESLEILNV
;
A
#
# COMPACT_ATOMS: atom_id res chain seq x y z
N MET A 1 -47.25 22.13 -8.98
CA MET A 1 -46.32 20.98 -8.99
C MET A 1 -44.94 21.58 -8.91
N GLY A 2 -44.17 21.34 -7.83
CA GLY A 2 -42.81 21.88 -7.74
C GLY A 2 -41.90 21.06 -8.63
N GLU A 3 -41.26 21.71 -9.59
CA GLU A 3 -40.27 21.05 -10.44
C GLU A 3 -38.96 20.91 -9.64
N LEU A 4 -38.15 19.91 -9.97
CA LEU A 4 -36.84 19.69 -9.32
C LEU A 4 -35.95 20.95 -9.37
N LEU A 5 -36.16 21.80 -10.38
CA LEU A 5 -35.44 23.04 -10.61
C LEU A 5 -35.87 24.19 -9.70
N ASP A 6 -37.02 24.07 -9.02
CA ASP A 6 -37.52 25.08 -8.07
C ASP A 6 -36.87 24.94 -6.68
N LEU A 7 -36.13 23.85 -6.45
CA LEU A 7 -35.45 23.59 -5.20
C LEU A 7 -34.15 24.41 -5.08
N PRO A 8 -33.76 24.83 -3.85
CA PRO A 8 -32.43 25.38 -3.60
C PRO A 8 -31.33 24.40 -4.04
N ASN A 9 -30.21 24.94 -4.54
CA ASN A 9 -29.09 24.14 -5.04
C ASN A 9 -28.58 23.15 -3.98
N GLU A 10 -28.59 23.52 -2.71
CA GLU A 10 -28.16 22.69 -1.59
C GLU A 10 -29.01 21.42 -1.47
N VAL A 11 -30.33 21.54 -1.65
CA VAL A 11 -31.26 20.41 -1.59
C VAL A 11 -31.05 19.49 -2.79
N ILE A 12 -30.85 20.06 -3.98
CA ILE A 12 -30.54 19.31 -5.21
C ILE A 12 -29.23 18.50 -5.01
N LEU A 13 -28.19 19.12 -4.45
CA LEU A 13 -26.91 18.45 -4.18
C LEU A 13 -27.04 17.33 -3.12
N ILE A 14 -27.91 17.47 -2.13
CA ILE A 14 -28.23 16.39 -1.19
C ILE A 14 -28.91 15.23 -1.91
N ILE A 15 -29.89 15.51 -2.78
CA ILE A 15 -30.54 14.46 -3.59
C ILE A 15 -29.51 13.73 -4.45
N PHE A 16 -28.58 14.47 -5.07
CA PHE A 16 -27.50 13.89 -5.87
C PHE A 16 -26.56 12.99 -5.05
N SER A 17 -26.44 13.18 -3.74
CA SER A 17 -25.62 12.30 -2.91
C SER A 17 -26.12 10.85 -2.86
N PHE A 18 -27.41 10.62 -3.12
CA PHE A 18 -28.03 9.29 -3.15
C PHE A 18 -28.00 8.63 -4.53
N ILE A 19 -27.62 9.37 -5.58
CA ILE A 19 -27.57 8.88 -6.96
C ILE A 19 -26.15 8.40 -7.28
N PRO A 20 -25.97 7.28 -7.98
CA PRO A 20 -24.66 6.82 -8.43
C PRO A 20 -23.92 7.90 -9.22
N SER A 21 -22.62 8.03 -8.94
CA SER A 21 -21.77 9.06 -9.56
C SER A 21 -21.66 8.92 -11.08
N ARG A 22 -21.75 7.68 -11.59
CA ARG A 22 -21.78 7.38 -13.03
C ARG A 22 -23.02 7.99 -13.69
N ASP A 23 -24.20 7.79 -13.09
CA ASP A 23 -25.47 8.30 -13.61
C ASP A 23 -25.59 9.82 -13.50
N LEU A 24 -25.06 10.40 -12.42
CA LEU A 24 -24.99 11.86 -12.30
C LEU A 24 -24.21 12.47 -13.46
N TRP A 25 -23.03 11.92 -13.77
CA TRP A 25 -22.14 12.50 -14.77
C TRP A 25 -22.61 12.25 -16.21
N GLN A 26 -23.12 11.05 -16.51
CA GLN A 26 -23.53 10.67 -17.86
C GLN A 26 -24.96 11.12 -18.18
N ASN A 27 -25.90 10.90 -17.25
CA ASN A 27 -27.33 11.07 -17.50
C ASN A 27 -27.82 12.42 -16.98
N VAL A 28 -27.69 12.69 -15.67
CA VAL A 28 -28.27 13.90 -15.05
C VAL A 28 -27.66 15.18 -15.60
N ARG A 29 -26.34 15.20 -15.83
CA ARG A 29 -25.63 16.33 -16.44
C ARG A 29 -26.14 16.69 -17.84
N ALA A 30 -26.63 15.71 -18.60
CA ALA A 30 -27.09 15.91 -19.98
C ALA A 30 -28.52 16.47 -20.06
N THR A 31 -29.30 16.41 -18.96
CA THR A 31 -30.72 16.80 -18.97
C THR A 31 -30.96 18.30 -19.06
N CYS A 32 -30.18 19.13 -18.35
CA CYS A 32 -30.39 20.58 -18.28
C CYS A 32 -29.08 21.34 -18.00
N ARG A 33 -28.99 22.58 -18.52
CA ARG A 33 -27.84 23.47 -18.32
C ARG A 33 -27.60 23.81 -16.85
N HIS A 34 -28.64 23.94 -16.04
CA HIS A 34 -28.52 24.23 -14.60
C HIS A 34 -27.82 23.09 -13.86
N LEU A 35 -28.31 21.86 -14.03
CA LEU A 35 -27.71 20.67 -13.42
C LEU A 35 -26.30 20.42 -13.95
N SER A 36 -26.05 20.72 -15.23
CA SER A 36 -24.72 20.63 -15.82
C SER A 36 -23.71 21.57 -15.17
N ARG A 37 -24.11 22.79 -14.79
CA ARG A 37 -23.26 23.73 -14.06
C ARG A 37 -22.99 23.27 -12.63
N LEU A 38 -24.01 22.75 -11.93
CA LEU A 38 -23.85 22.22 -10.57
C LEU A 38 -22.88 21.04 -10.54
N LEU A 39 -23.01 20.10 -11.48
CA LEU A 39 -22.14 18.93 -11.57
C LEU A 39 -20.75 19.26 -12.15
N ALA A 40 -20.59 20.41 -12.80
CA ALA A 40 -19.27 20.90 -13.21
C ALA A 40 -18.46 21.49 -12.05
N ASP A 41 -19.06 21.70 -10.87
CA ASP A 41 -18.33 22.17 -9.69
C ASP A 41 -17.46 21.05 -9.10
N GLN A 42 -16.15 21.31 -9.01
CA GLN A 42 -15.18 20.40 -8.39
C GLN A 42 -15.44 20.19 -6.90
N LYS A 43 -15.99 21.19 -6.19
CA LYS A 43 -16.20 21.14 -4.74
C LYS A 43 -17.18 20.03 -4.37
N TYR A 44 -18.23 19.85 -5.16
CA TYR A 44 -19.21 18.79 -4.95
C TYR A 44 -18.56 17.40 -4.99
N TRP A 45 -17.77 17.10 -6.02
CA TRP A 45 -17.12 15.79 -6.16
C TRP A 45 -16.05 15.55 -5.09
N LYS A 46 -15.29 16.58 -4.71
CA LYS A 46 -14.37 16.51 -3.56
C LYS A 46 -15.11 16.17 -2.27
N PHE A 47 -16.23 16.83 -2.03
CA PHE A 47 -17.07 16.58 -0.86
C PHE A 47 -17.68 15.18 -0.88
N LYS A 48 -18.16 14.70 -2.04
CA LYS A 48 -18.69 13.33 -2.20
C LYS A 48 -17.61 12.27 -1.93
N LEU A 49 -16.38 12.45 -2.43
CA LEU A 49 -15.23 11.59 -2.11
C LEU A 49 -14.92 11.60 -0.60
N GLN A 50 -14.93 12.78 0.03
CA GLN A 50 -14.70 12.91 1.47
C GLN A 50 -15.82 12.27 2.31
N LEU A 51 -17.08 12.37 1.88
CA LEU A 51 -18.21 11.70 2.51
C LEU A 51 -18.09 10.18 2.43
N ALA A 52 -17.71 9.65 1.26
CA ALA A 52 -17.41 8.22 1.11
C ALA A 52 -16.31 7.78 2.09
N ARG A 53 -15.29 8.63 2.32
CA ARG A 53 -14.26 8.39 3.35
C ARG A 53 -14.83 8.41 4.78
N ARG A 54 -15.75 9.34 5.10
CA ARG A 54 -16.35 9.46 6.45
C ARG A 54 -17.32 8.33 6.78
N LEU A 55 -18.11 7.86 5.82
CA LEU A 55 -18.96 6.68 6.01
C LEU A 55 -18.11 5.42 6.23
N GLY A 56 -16.95 5.34 5.58
CA GLY A 56 -15.89 4.35 5.86
C GLY A 56 -15.20 4.47 7.22
N LYS A 57 -15.47 5.50 8.04
CA LYS A 57 -15.04 5.52 9.45
C LYS A 57 -16.01 4.77 10.38
N ARG A 58 -17.28 4.61 9.97
CA ARG A 58 -18.27 3.80 10.71
C ARG A 58 -18.25 2.33 10.29
N GLN A 59 -18.01 2.07 9.01
CA GLN A 59 -17.72 0.74 8.49
C GLN A 59 -16.22 0.71 8.19
N ARG A 60 -15.40 0.02 8.99
CA ARG A 60 -13.93 -0.13 8.86
C ARG A 60 -13.48 -0.37 7.39
N VAL A 61 -13.37 0.67 6.56
CA VAL A 61 -13.12 0.54 5.13
C VAL A 61 -11.95 1.44 4.74
N HIS A 62 -10.96 0.82 4.10
CA HIS A 62 -9.73 1.45 3.65
C HIS A 62 -10.00 2.68 2.78
N SER A 63 -9.29 3.76 3.07
CA SER A 63 -9.30 4.97 2.28
C SER A 63 -8.55 4.75 0.97
N VAL A 64 -9.15 5.16 -0.14
CA VAL A 64 -8.46 5.21 -1.43
C VAL A 64 -7.55 6.45 -1.44
N HIS A 65 -6.25 6.20 -1.49
CA HIS A 65 -5.22 7.24 -1.58
C HIS A 65 -5.27 7.87 -2.97
N LEU A 66 -5.89 9.04 -3.07
CA LEU A 66 -5.77 9.91 -4.23
C LEU A 66 -4.52 10.76 -4.01
N SER A 67 -3.62 10.82 -4.99
CA SER A 67 -2.42 11.66 -4.91
C SER A 67 -2.82 13.14 -4.81
N GLU A 68 -1.97 14.01 -4.25
CA GLU A 68 -2.26 15.46 -4.19
C GLU A 68 -2.48 16.08 -5.58
N TYR A 69 -1.93 15.46 -6.63
CA TYR A 69 -2.15 15.82 -8.03
C TYR A 69 -3.59 15.55 -8.51
N ASP A 70 -4.29 14.57 -7.93
CA ASP A 70 -5.66 14.22 -8.30
C ASP A 70 -6.71 15.21 -7.77
N LEU A 71 -6.32 16.03 -6.76
CA LEU A 71 -7.20 17.01 -6.13
C LEU A 71 -7.28 18.34 -6.90
N THR A 72 -6.39 18.60 -7.86
CA THR A 72 -6.46 19.78 -8.77
C THR A 72 -7.14 19.44 -10.10
N ALA A 73 -7.61 18.20 -10.25
CA ALA A 73 -8.16 17.70 -11.49
C ALA A 73 -9.54 18.27 -11.85
N SER A 74 -9.89 18.20 -13.13
CA SER A 74 -11.20 18.58 -13.66
C SER A 74 -12.35 17.85 -12.94
N ALA A 75 -13.52 18.48 -12.90
CA ALA A 75 -14.73 17.84 -12.37
C ALA A 75 -15.03 16.48 -13.05
N SER A 76 -14.61 16.32 -14.31
CA SER A 76 -14.73 15.04 -15.04
C SER A 76 -13.86 13.93 -14.48
N PHE A 77 -12.67 14.27 -13.99
CA PHE A 77 -11.76 13.29 -13.43
C PHE A 77 -12.20 12.92 -12.01
N LEU A 78 -12.65 13.91 -11.23
CA LEU A 78 -13.18 13.69 -9.89
C LEU A 78 -14.47 12.86 -9.92
N SER A 79 -15.37 13.10 -10.86
CA SER A 79 -16.60 12.31 -11.02
C SER A 79 -16.30 10.86 -11.43
N PHE A 80 -15.34 10.66 -12.34
CA PHE A 80 -14.84 9.33 -12.69
C PHE A 80 -14.28 8.59 -11.47
N ASN A 81 -13.44 9.25 -10.67
CA ASN A 81 -12.91 8.67 -9.42
C ASN A 81 -14.01 8.34 -8.42
N CYS A 82 -15.03 9.20 -8.27
CA CYS A 82 -16.18 8.90 -7.40
C CYS A 82 -16.89 7.62 -7.84
N ALA A 83 -17.19 7.50 -9.14
CA ALA A 83 -17.84 6.33 -9.70
C ALA A 83 -17.00 5.06 -9.51
N LYS A 84 -15.68 5.14 -9.67
CA LYS A 84 -14.77 4.02 -9.44
C LYS A 84 -14.70 3.60 -7.97
N VAL A 85 -14.70 4.56 -7.04
CA VAL A 85 -14.74 4.27 -5.60
C VAL A 85 -16.06 3.60 -5.20
N GLU A 86 -17.19 4.03 -5.75
CA GLU A 86 -18.50 3.42 -5.52
C GLU A 86 -18.53 1.96 -6.06
N GLU A 87 -18.08 1.74 -7.30
CA GLU A 87 -18.00 0.42 -7.93
C GLU A 87 -17.14 -0.57 -7.13
N GLU A 88 -15.96 -0.15 -6.66
CA GLU A 88 -15.13 -0.99 -5.80
C GLU A 88 -15.78 -1.25 -4.44
N ARG A 89 -16.48 -0.25 -3.85
CA ARG A 89 -17.19 -0.48 -2.57
C ARG A 89 -18.29 -1.52 -2.70
N GLU A 90 -19.05 -1.47 -3.79
CA GLU A 90 -20.07 -2.47 -4.08
C GLU A 90 -19.45 -3.85 -4.29
N ARG A 91 -18.34 -3.93 -5.05
CA ARG A 91 -17.59 -5.18 -5.27
C ARG A 91 -17.11 -5.83 -3.97
N TRP A 92 -16.68 -5.05 -2.99
CA TRP A 92 -16.24 -5.58 -1.70
C TRP A 92 -17.38 -5.77 -0.68
N SER A 93 -18.62 -5.40 -1.02
CA SER A 93 -19.74 -5.45 -0.07
C SER A 93 -20.30 -6.86 0.16
N ASP A 94 -20.21 -7.73 -0.85
CA ASP A 94 -20.74 -9.10 -0.82
C ASP A 94 -19.70 -10.14 -0.37
N ASN A 95 -18.47 -9.71 -0.05
CA ASN A 95 -17.30 -10.55 0.23
C ASN A 95 -17.04 -11.65 -0.81
N SER A 96 -17.60 -11.53 -2.01
CA SER A 96 -17.50 -12.53 -3.05
C SER A 96 -16.34 -12.18 -4.00
N LEU A 97 -15.38 -13.09 -4.08
CA LEU A 97 -14.28 -12.96 -5.05
C LEU A 97 -14.75 -13.54 -6.38
N HIS A 98 -15.06 -12.68 -7.35
CA HIS A 98 -15.61 -13.11 -8.64
C HIS A 98 -14.63 -13.89 -9.53
N ARG A 99 -13.30 -13.72 -9.37
CA ARG A 99 -12.28 -14.40 -10.18
C ARG A 99 -11.09 -14.80 -9.32
N PHE A 100 -10.71 -16.08 -9.42
CA PHE A 100 -9.49 -16.63 -8.86
C PHE A 100 -8.59 -17.14 -9.98
N VAL A 101 -7.29 -16.94 -9.81
CA VAL A 101 -6.26 -17.48 -10.69
C VAL A 101 -5.27 -18.21 -9.79
N ILE A 102 -5.01 -19.48 -10.10
CA ILE A 102 -4.06 -20.32 -9.37
C ILE A 102 -2.97 -20.67 -10.37
N THR A 103 -1.72 -20.48 -9.97
CA THR A 103 -0.57 -20.78 -10.83
C THR A 103 0.56 -21.34 -10.00
N THR A 104 1.34 -22.24 -10.59
CA THR A 104 2.54 -22.82 -9.99
C THR A 104 3.77 -22.04 -10.42
N GLY A 105 4.28 -21.18 -9.53
CA GLY A 105 5.46 -20.36 -9.80
C GLY A 105 6.70 -20.72 -9.02
N HIS A 106 6.51 -21.16 -7.78
CA HIS A 106 7.55 -21.38 -6.78
C HIS A 106 7.51 -22.82 -6.28
N ASP A 107 8.67 -23.36 -5.91
CA ASP A 107 8.84 -24.69 -5.32
C ASP A 107 8.89 -24.64 -3.77
N GLY A 108 8.44 -23.53 -3.19
CA GLY A 108 8.43 -23.31 -1.74
C GLY A 108 7.39 -22.29 -1.30
N SER A 109 7.24 -22.15 0.02
CA SER A 109 6.35 -21.14 0.62
C SER A 109 6.73 -19.75 0.13
N VAL A 110 5.74 -19.03 -0.40
CA VAL A 110 5.86 -17.62 -0.77
C VAL A 110 5.70 -16.79 0.49
N ASP A 111 6.81 -16.24 0.98
CA ASP A 111 6.83 -15.45 2.22
C ASP A 111 6.82 -13.93 1.92
N ALA A 112 7.07 -13.52 0.68
CA ALA A 112 7.09 -12.12 0.27
C ALA A 112 6.34 -11.88 -1.05
N VAL A 113 5.51 -10.85 -1.08
CA VAL A 113 4.83 -10.38 -2.30
C VAL A 113 4.85 -8.85 -2.32
N ALA A 114 5.13 -8.27 -3.49
CA ALA A 114 5.05 -6.84 -3.73
C ALA A 114 4.32 -6.54 -5.04
N LEU A 115 3.38 -5.61 -4.99
CA LEU A 115 2.70 -5.08 -6.17
C LEU A 115 3.37 -3.79 -6.62
N MET A 116 3.59 -3.63 -7.92
CA MET A 116 4.16 -2.42 -8.48
C MET A 116 3.55 -2.08 -9.83
N GLN A 117 3.60 -0.79 -10.16
CA GLN A 117 3.29 -0.30 -11.49
C GLN A 117 4.56 0.28 -12.09
N SER A 118 4.96 -0.29 -13.23
CA SER A 118 6.12 0.13 -14.01
C SER A 118 5.92 1.55 -14.57
N SER A 119 7.01 2.22 -14.94
CA SER A 119 6.96 3.47 -15.71
C SER A 119 6.24 3.31 -17.06
N SER A 120 6.18 2.09 -17.61
CA SER A 120 5.37 1.75 -18.79
C SER A 120 3.89 1.46 -18.47
N HIS A 121 3.41 1.80 -17.27
CA HIS A 121 2.05 1.59 -16.77
C HIS A 121 1.60 0.13 -16.59
N LYS A 122 2.47 -0.85 -16.86
CA LYS A 122 2.21 -2.28 -16.60
C LYS A 122 2.08 -2.57 -15.12
N ARG A 123 1.07 -3.38 -14.76
CA ARG A 123 0.86 -3.86 -13.38
C ARG A 123 1.62 -5.16 -13.17
N LEU A 124 2.60 -5.13 -12.29
CA LEU A 124 3.46 -6.27 -11.98
C LEU A 124 3.25 -6.74 -10.54
N CYS A 125 3.29 -8.05 -10.36
CA CYS A 125 3.39 -8.69 -9.06
C CYS A 125 4.77 -9.34 -8.97
N ILE A 126 5.48 -9.12 -7.87
CA ILE A 126 6.75 -9.78 -7.58
C ILE A 126 6.54 -10.68 -6.38
N SER A 127 6.92 -11.95 -6.50
CA SER A 127 6.91 -12.91 -5.41
C SER A 127 8.32 -13.39 -5.09
N GLY A 128 8.56 -13.61 -3.80
CA GLY A 128 9.79 -14.20 -3.28
C GLY A 128 9.44 -15.32 -2.31
N ALA A 129 10.17 -16.44 -2.42
CA ALA A 129 9.86 -17.66 -1.68
C ALA A 129 11.09 -18.31 -1.04
N ARG A 130 10.82 -19.41 -0.32
CA ARG A 130 11.85 -20.24 0.35
C ARG A 130 12.68 -21.09 -0.59
N ASP A 131 12.24 -21.25 -1.83
CA ASP A 131 13.03 -21.82 -2.93
C ASP A 131 14.17 -20.90 -3.38
N ARG A 132 14.31 -19.71 -2.75
CA ARG A 132 15.31 -18.68 -3.05
C ARG A 132 15.12 -18.02 -4.41
N ALA A 133 14.03 -18.33 -5.08
CA ALA A 133 13.68 -17.75 -6.36
C ALA A 133 12.88 -16.46 -6.18
N LEU A 134 13.06 -15.55 -7.12
CA LEU A 134 12.25 -14.36 -7.29
C LEU A 134 11.54 -14.45 -8.62
N VAL A 135 10.22 -14.31 -8.61
CA VAL A 135 9.40 -14.42 -9.82
C VAL A 135 8.64 -13.12 -10.03
N VAL A 136 8.61 -12.66 -11.29
CA VAL A 136 7.87 -11.47 -11.72
C VAL A 136 6.72 -11.89 -12.62
N TRP A 137 5.53 -11.44 -12.26
CA TRP A 137 4.27 -11.73 -12.90
C TRP A 137 3.68 -10.48 -13.52
N ASP A 138 3.08 -10.61 -14.69
CA ASP A 138 2.32 -9.53 -15.34
C ASP A 138 0.83 -9.72 -15.09
N ILE A 139 0.26 -8.84 -14.28
CA ILE A 139 -1.14 -8.87 -13.86
C ILE A 139 -2.05 -8.52 -15.03
N ASP A 140 -1.60 -7.67 -15.95
CA ASP A 140 -2.41 -7.28 -17.12
C ASP A 140 -2.58 -8.47 -18.07
N VAL A 141 -1.53 -9.29 -18.23
CA VAL A 141 -1.61 -10.55 -18.98
C VAL A 141 -2.48 -11.57 -18.24
N MET A 142 -2.36 -11.69 -16.91
CA MET A 142 -3.20 -12.60 -16.11
C MET A 142 -4.70 -12.26 -16.17
N GLU A 143 -5.04 -10.97 -16.26
CA GLU A 143 -6.42 -10.52 -16.36
C GLU A 143 -7.01 -10.82 -17.74
N ASN A 144 -6.24 -10.65 -18.80
CA ASN A 144 -6.74 -10.72 -20.18
C ASN A 144 -6.52 -12.08 -20.87
N GLU A 145 -5.48 -12.83 -20.49
CA GLU A 145 -5.09 -14.07 -21.13
C GLU A 145 -5.19 -15.27 -20.17
N ALA A 146 -5.75 -16.39 -20.65
CA ALA A 146 -5.92 -17.62 -19.88
C ALA A 146 -4.69 -18.56 -19.92
N VAL A 147 -3.60 -18.17 -20.59
CA VAL A 147 -2.44 -19.04 -20.78
C VAL A 147 -1.41 -18.78 -19.69
N GLU A 148 -1.27 -19.74 -18.77
CA GLU A 148 -0.43 -19.61 -17.57
C GLU A 148 1.05 -19.37 -17.87
N GLU A 149 1.56 -19.95 -18.95
CA GLU A 149 2.97 -19.85 -19.37
C GLU A 149 3.42 -18.41 -19.65
N LYS A 150 2.47 -17.51 -19.95
CA LYS A 150 2.75 -16.10 -20.23
C LYS A 150 2.62 -15.19 -19.03
N TRP A 151 2.03 -15.67 -17.93
CA TRP A 151 1.85 -14.87 -16.73
C TRP A 151 3.18 -14.59 -16.04
N LYS A 152 4.08 -15.58 -16.09
CA LYS A 152 5.44 -15.50 -15.57
C LYS A 152 6.33 -14.84 -16.61
N VAL A 153 6.66 -13.56 -16.39
CA VAL A 153 7.46 -12.78 -17.33
C VAL A 153 8.95 -12.95 -17.07
N TYR A 154 9.33 -13.13 -15.80
CA TYR A 154 10.73 -13.30 -15.44
C TYR A 154 10.91 -14.13 -14.18
N GLU A 155 12.02 -14.84 -14.10
CA GLU A 155 12.44 -15.61 -12.93
C GLU A 155 13.93 -15.50 -12.71
N VAL A 156 14.31 -15.31 -11.46
CA VAL A 156 15.68 -15.40 -10.99
C VAL A 156 15.77 -16.54 -10.00
N LEU A 157 16.32 -17.66 -10.45
CA LEU A 157 16.71 -18.77 -9.59
C LEU A 157 17.92 -18.36 -8.74
N ASP A 158 18.00 -18.87 -7.50
CA ASP A 158 19.06 -18.54 -6.54
C ASP A 158 19.32 -17.03 -6.39
N SER A 159 18.23 -16.24 -6.45
CA SER A 159 18.30 -14.79 -6.28
C SER A 159 18.90 -14.41 -4.92
N HIS A 160 18.79 -15.27 -3.90
CA HIS A 160 19.45 -15.17 -2.60
C HIS A 160 20.07 -16.52 -2.22
N GLN A 161 21.06 -16.53 -1.33
CA GLN A 161 21.63 -17.77 -0.76
C GLN A 161 20.80 -18.31 0.42
N GLY A 162 19.61 -17.74 0.64
CA GLY A 162 18.69 -18.06 1.72
C GLY A 162 17.26 -17.66 1.33
N TRP A 163 16.30 -17.93 2.22
CA TRP A 163 14.89 -17.66 1.96
C TRP A 163 14.63 -16.17 1.76
N ILE A 164 13.79 -15.84 0.77
CA ILE A 164 13.32 -14.47 0.58
C ILE A 164 12.09 -14.27 1.47
N TRP A 165 12.20 -13.31 2.37
CA TRP A 165 11.20 -13.03 3.41
C TRP A 165 10.51 -11.66 3.29
N SER A 166 11.05 -10.75 2.48
CA SER A 166 10.49 -9.42 2.32
C SER A 166 10.93 -8.77 1.01
N LEU A 167 9.97 -8.12 0.36
CA LEU A 167 10.11 -7.34 -0.85
C LEU A 167 9.57 -5.93 -0.60
N CYS A 168 10.24 -4.92 -1.15
CA CYS A 168 9.83 -3.54 -0.99
C CYS A 168 10.00 -2.75 -2.30
N LYS A 169 8.93 -2.10 -2.75
CA LYS A 169 8.99 -1.17 -3.88
C LYS A 169 9.74 0.10 -3.45
N ALA A 170 10.75 0.48 -4.23
CA ALA A 170 11.49 1.73 -4.03
C ALA A 170 10.90 2.84 -4.91
N ASP A 171 10.88 2.59 -6.22
CA ASP A 171 10.37 3.49 -7.26
C ASP A 171 9.50 2.68 -8.23
N ASN A 172 9.03 3.29 -9.32
CA ASN A 172 8.22 2.60 -10.33
C ASN A 172 8.94 1.43 -11.00
N ASP A 173 10.26 1.50 -11.14
CA ASP A 173 11.05 0.46 -11.84
C ASP A 173 12.13 -0.16 -10.95
N THR A 174 12.13 0.13 -9.65
CA THR A 174 13.17 -0.34 -8.73
C THR A 174 12.54 -0.91 -7.47
N PHE A 175 13.03 -2.06 -7.03
CA PHE A 175 12.60 -2.71 -5.80
C PHE A 175 13.78 -3.36 -5.08
N PHE A 176 13.58 -3.68 -3.81
CA PHE A 176 14.54 -4.38 -2.98
C PHE A 176 13.97 -5.73 -2.56
N SER A 177 14.83 -6.74 -2.54
CA SER A 177 14.57 -7.99 -1.84
C SER A 177 15.54 -8.11 -0.69
N SER A 178 15.11 -8.80 0.35
CA SER A 178 15.96 -9.20 1.45
C SER A 178 15.83 -10.69 1.65
N GLY A 179 16.92 -11.32 2.12
CA GLY A 179 16.95 -12.75 2.32
C GLY A 179 17.61 -13.15 3.63
N TRP A 180 17.42 -14.40 3.99
CA TRP A 180 18.08 -15.03 5.14
C TRP A 180 19.60 -15.16 4.96
N ASP A 181 20.10 -14.92 3.75
CA ASP A 181 21.53 -14.81 3.43
C ASP A 181 22.19 -13.55 4.00
N ARG A 182 21.44 -12.73 4.74
CA ARG A 182 21.88 -11.48 5.34
C ARG A 182 22.21 -10.42 4.29
N PHE A 183 21.65 -10.50 3.09
CA PHE A 183 21.81 -9.46 2.09
C PHE A 183 20.47 -8.85 1.71
N VAL A 184 20.50 -7.54 1.46
CA VAL A 184 19.48 -6.80 0.73
C VAL A 184 20.01 -6.59 -0.67
N LYS A 185 19.28 -7.08 -1.68
CA LYS A 185 19.61 -6.89 -3.09
C LYS A 185 18.68 -5.85 -3.70
N GLN A 186 19.27 -4.91 -4.44
CA GLN A 186 18.53 -3.95 -5.25
C GLN A 186 18.36 -4.48 -6.66
N TRP A 187 17.13 -4.38 -7.17
CA TRP A 187 16.73 -4.82 -8.49
C TRP A 187 16.13 -3.66 -9.26
N ARG A 188 16.42 -3.60 -10.56
CA ARG A 188 15.74 -2.69 -11.50
C ARG A 188 15.08 -3.49 -12.59
N ILE A 189 13.88 -3.07 -12.96
CA ILE A 189 13.15 -3.54 -14.13
C ILE A 189 13.58 -2.67 -15.30
N VAL A 190 14.24 -3.28 -16.28
CA VAL A 190 14.72 -2.62 -17.50
C VAL A 190 13.98 -3.23 -18.69
N ASP A 191 13.52 -2.35 -19.58
CA ASP A 191 12.76 -2.64 -20.80
C ASP A 191 11.37 -3.24 -20.57
N ASP A 192 10.49 -3.03 -21.56
CA ASP A 192 9.11 -3.52 -21.59
C ASP A 192 9.01 -5.07 -21.56
N HIS A 193 10.17 -5.74 -21.66
CA HIS A 193 10.42 -7.14 -21.33
C HIS A 193 11.28 -7.16 -20.06
N VAL A 194 10.64 -7.42 -18.92
CA VAL A 194 11.23 -7.38 -17.57
C VAL A 194 12.62 -8.04 -17.55
N LYS A 195 13.69 -7.25 -17.68
CA LYS A 195 15.05 -7.67 -17.35
C LYS A 195 15.38 -7.11 -15.98
N VAL A 196 15.67 -8.02 -15.06
CA VAL A 196 15.98 -7.68 -13.69
C VAL A 196 17.49 -7.53 -13.54
N SER A 197 17.98 -6.31 -13.35
CA SER A 197 19.42 -6.04 -13.12
C SER A 197 19.71 -5.78 -11.63
N THR A 198 20.67 -6.53 -11.08
CA THR A 198 21.18 -6.33 -9.71
C THR A 198 22.26 -5.27 -9.68
N TYR A 199 22.16 -4.30 -8.77
CA TYR A 199 23.19 -3.26 -8.66
C TYR A 199 24.06 -3.39 -7.41
N HIS A 200 23.48 -3.73 -6.25
CA HIS A 200 24.22 -3.77 -4.98
C HIS A 200 23.61 -4.78 -4.01
N SER A 201 24.47 -5.48 -3.27
CA SER A 201 24.10 -6.30 -2.11
C SER A 201 24.60 -5.62 -0.84
N VAL A 202 23.69 -5.20 0.03
CA VAL A 202 24.04 -4.62 1.33
C VAL A 202 23.85 -5.69 2.39
N SER A 203 24.83 -5.90 3.27
CA SER A 203 24.68 -6.87 4.35
C SER A 203 23.64 -6.37 5.38
N CYS A 204 22.50 -7.04 5.51
CA CYS A 204 21.58 -6.89 6.64
C CYS A 204 21.77 -8.07 7.60
N ILE A 205 22.44 -7.86 8.72
CA ILE A 205 22.63 -8.93 9.72
C ILE A 205 21.26 -9.27 10.32
N THR A 206 20.83 -10.52 10.14
CA THR A 206 19.91 -11.17 11.07
C THR A 206 20.46 -12.52 11.54
N LEU A 207 20.35 -12.72 12.87
CA LEU A 207 20.70 -13.89 13.69
C LEU A 207 22.19 -14.23 13.89
N MET A 208 22.85 -13.50 14.80
CA MET A 208 23.13 -13.91 16.19
C MET A 208 23.67 -12.70 16.98
N ARG A 209 23.04 -12.37 18.11
CA ARG A 209 23.47 -11.43 19.16
C ARG A 209 23.69 -9.93 18.87
N ILE A 210 23.81 -9.46 17.63
CA ILE A 210 23.89 -8.01 17.35
C ILE A 210 23.14 -7.71 16.04
N LEU A 211 22.04 -6.97 16.10
CA LEU A 211 21.34 -6.48 14.91
C LEU A 211 21.89 -5.10 14.54
N GLN A 212 22.42 -4.98 13.32
CA GLN A 212 22.81 -3.74 12.69
C GLN A 212 21.79 -3.44 11.58
N ILE A 213 20.98 -2.40 11.76
CA ILE A 213 20.07 -1.96 10.70
C ILE A 213 20.86 -1.09 9.75
N TYR A 214 20.90 -1.48 8.47
CA TYR A 214 21.28 -0.57 7.39
C TYR A 214 20.01 0.03 6.81
N MET A 215 19.76 1.30 7.11
CA MET A 215 18.74 2.04 6.37
C MET A 215 19.38 2.65 5.13
N TYR A 216 18.84 2.28 3.97
CA TYR A 216 19.19 2.87 2.70
C TYR A 216 18.20 4.00 2.40
N GLU A 217 18.68 5.25 2.44
CA GLU A 217 17.90 6.36 1.89
C GLU A 217 18.11 6.41 0.38
N ALA A 218 17.10 5.99 -0.39
CA ALA A 218 17.14 5.95 -1.85
C ALA A 218 17.04 7.35 -2.51
N LYS A 219 17.68 8.38 -1.94
CA LYS A 219 17.79 9.68 -2.63
C LYS A 219 19.03 9.67 -3.52
N LYS A 220 18.78 9.71 -4.83
CA LYS A 220 19.74 10.00 -5.93
C LYS A 220 21.21 9.98 -5.51
N TYR A 221 21.87 8.83 -5.76
CA TYR A 221 23.33 8.75 -5.93
C TYR A 221 24.21 9.29 -4.79
N LYS A 222 23.78 9.26 -3.52
CA LYS A 222 24.70 9.47 -2.39
C LYS A 222 24.55 8.39 -1.34
N GLU A 223 25.54 7.50 -1.35
CA GLU A 223 25.77 6.44 -0.38
C GLU A 223 25.89 7.04 1.03
N GLY A 224 24.93 6.70 1.88
CA GLY A 224 24.95 7.04 3.29
C GLY A 224 24.36 5.88 4.08
N PHE A 225 25.17 4.87 4.37
CA PHE A 225 24.79 3.80 5.27
C PHE A 225 24.80 4.31 6.70
N LYS A 226 23.64 4.36 7.35
CA LYS A 226 23.56 4.57 8.80
C LYS A 226 23.23 3.25 9.47
N THR A 227 24.17 2.79 10.28
CA THR A 227 24.04 1.60 11.11
C THR A 227 23.45 1.98 12.46
N PHE A 228 22.37 1.31 12.86
CA PHE A 228 21.78 1.49 14.19
C PHE A 228 21.92 0.24 15.04
N PHE A 229 22.29 0.48 16.30
CA PHE A 229 22.25 -0.50 17.37
C PHE A 229 21.02 -0.24 18.22
N PHE A 230 19.92 -0.93 17.91
CA PHE A 230 18.74 -0.96 18.77
C PHE A 230 18.88 -2.10 19.78
N GLY A 231 19.90 -2.03 20.64
CA GLY A 231 20.20 -3.09 21.61
C GLY A 231 20.25 -4.50 21.00
N SER A 232 20.07 -5.53 21.84
CA SER A 232 20.15 -6.94 21.45
C SER A 232 18.84 -7.51 20.88
N TRP A 233 18.10 -6.75 20.07
CA TRP A 233 16.67 -7.04 19.85
C TRP A 233 16.29 -7.25 18.39
N LEU A 234 15.39 -8.21 18.16
CA LEU A 234 15.05 -8.71 16.83
C LEU A 234 13.92 -7.88 16.24
N ILE A 235 14.26 -6.95 15.35
CA ILE A 235 13.28 -6.08 14.68
C ILE A 235 12.62 -6.83 13.54
N LEU A 236 11.29 -6.84 13.55
CA LEU A 236 10.45 -7.65 12.66
C LEU A 236 9.76 -6.84 11.57
N ASN A 237 9.40 -5.58 11.83
CA ASN A 237 8.54 -4.81 10.91
C ASN A 237 8.85 -3.32 10.93
N PHE A 238 8.66 -2.68 9.78
CA PHE A 238 8.76 -1.24 9.62
C PHE A 238 7.49 -0.67 9.00
N ALA A 239 7.05 0.47 9.52
CA ALA A 239 6.00 1.26 8.90
C ALA A 239 6.51 2.67 8.61
N ASN A 240 6.42 3.10 7.35
CA ASN A 240 6.86 4.44 6.95
C ASN A 240 6.05 4.97 5.75
N PRO A 241 4.98 5.75 5.98
CA PRO A 241 4.21 6.34 4.91
C PRO A 241 4.61 7.80 4.61
N GLY A 242 5.85 8.22 4.90
CA GLY A 242 6.31 9.58 4.58
C GLY A 242 6.41 10.55 5.77
N SER A 243 6.36 10.04 7.01
CA SER A 243 6.58 10.86 8.20
C SER A 243 8.07 10.98 8.56
N ASN A 244 8.45 11.98 9.39
CA ASN A 244 9.80 12.04 9.97
C ASN A 244 10.07 10.92 10.98
N TYR A 245 9.08 10.09 11.30
CA TYR A 245 9.20 9.01 12.27
C TYR A 245 9.23 7.63 11.58
N LEU A 246 9.93 6.71 12.20
CA LEU A 246 10.00 5.30 11.85
C LEU A 246 9.45 4.49 13.01
N TYR A 247 8.57 3.54 12.71
CA TYR A 247 8.07 2.59 13.69
C TYR A 247 8.74 1.26 13.48
N SER A 248 9.20 0.66 14.56
CA SER A 248 9.88 -0.63 14.58
C SER A 248 9.25 -1.49 15.67
N SER A 249 9.05 -2.78 15.41
CA SER A 249 8.64 -3.73 16.45
C SER A 249 9.63 -4.86 16.61
N GLY A 250 9.87 -5.24 17.86
CA GLY A 250 10.72 -6.36 18.24
C GLY A 250 9.96 -7.65 18.55
N ALA A 251 10.65 -8.79 18.45
CA ALA A 251 10.16 -10.09 18.93
C ALA A 251 10.04 -10.19 20.46
N ASP A 252 10.60 -9.22 21.18
CA ASP A 252 10.44 -9.02 22.62
C ASP A 252 9.12 -8.32 22.99
N GLY A 253 8.32 -7.95 21.99
CA GLY A 253 7.07 -7.22 22.17
C GLY A 253 7.23 -5.72 22.36
N ARG A 254 8.42 -5.17 22.11
CA ARG A 254 8.62 -3.72 22.09
C ARG A 254 8.19 -3.12 20.77
N ILE A 255 7.56 -1.96 20.83
CA ILE A 255 7.27 -1.11 19.67
C ILE A 255 7.94 0.23 19.94
N VAL A 256 8.79 0.66 19.02
CA VAL A 256 9.64 1.84 19.16
C VAL A 256 9.34 2.81 18.03
N ARG A 257 9.17 4.08 18.39
CA ARG A 257 9.09 5.21 17.46
C ARG A 257 10.43 5.95 17.46
N VAL A 258 11.01 6.10 16.29
CA VAL A 258 12.34 6.70 16.08
C VAL A 258 12.20 7.93 15.20
N ASP A 259 12.76 9.07 15.60
CA ASP A 259 12.86 10.26 14.74
C ASP A 259 14.00 10.07 13.74
N LYS A 260 13.75 10.16 12.43
CA LYS A 260 14.75 9.99 11.36
C LYS A 260 15.71 11.17 11.24
N ARG A 261 15.36 12.35 11.75
CA ARG A 261 16.24 13.54 11.67
C ARG A 261 17.38 13.39 12.67
N MET A 262 17.04 13.01 13.89
CA MET A 262 17.98 12.84 14.99
C MET A 262 18.45 11.40 15.18
N TRP A 263 17.75 10.45 14.58
CA TRP A 263 17.93 9.01 14.75
C TRP A 263 17.91 8.55 16.21
N LYS A 264 16.98 9.10 16.98
CA LYS A 264 16.78 8.78 18.40
C LYS A 264 15.41 8.20 18.64
N THR A 265 15.32 7.29 19.59
CA THR A 265 14.05 6.82 20.13
C THR A 265 13.31 7.97 20.78
N VAL A 266 12.07 8.19 20.35
CA VAL A 266 11.18 9.24 20.87
C VAL A 266 10.20 8.65 21.86
N SER A 267 9.56 7.55 21.48
CA SER A 267 8.64 6.81 22.33
C SER A 267 8.85 5.31 22.18
N GLU A 268 8.56 4.60 23.26
CA GLU A 268 8.69 3.16 23.37
C GLU A 268 7.48 2.62 24.11
N MET A 269 6.98 1.49 23.62
CA MET A 269 5.88 0.75 24.20
C MET A 269 6.27 -0.72 24.35
N GLN A 270 5.88 -1.34 25.46
CA GLN A 270 6.02 -2.77 25.68
C GLN A 270 4.64 -3.44 25.64
N LEU A 271 4.44 -4.37 24.71
CA LEU A 271 3.32 -5.28 24.71
C LEU A 271 3.49 -6.27 25.88
N ARG A 272 2.45 -6.41 26.70
CA ARG A 272 2.51 -7.19 27.96
C ARG A 272 2.35 -8.70 27.76
N THR A 273 1.62 -9.12 26.74
CA THR A 273 1.21 -10.54 26.59
C THR A 273 1.84 -11.24 25.40
N SER A 274 2.26 -10.50 24.37
CA SER A 274 2.77 -11.07 23.12
C SER A 274 3.69 -10.07 22.40
N TYR A 275 4.35 -10.53 21.34
CA TYR A 275 5.08 -9.69 20.42
C TYR A 275 4.33 -9.38 19.12
N SER A 276 4.80 -8.37 18.40
CA SER A 276 4.25 -7.93 17.12
C SER A 276 4.80 -8.78 15.98
N ARG A 277 3.92 -9.26 15.09
CA ARG A 277 4.27 -9.96 13.86
C ARG A 277 4.12 -9.10 12.61
N SER A 278 3.30 -8.05 12.66
CA SER A 278 3.14 -7.10 11.56
C SER A 278 2.91 -5.69 12.10
N LEU A 279 3.47 -4.69 11.42
CA LEU A 279 3.19 -3.28 11.67
C LEU A 279 2.80 -2.60 10.37
N SER A 280 1.77 -1.75 10.43
CA SER A 280 1.37 -0.90 9.32
C SER A 280 0.97 0.48 9.85
N LEU A 281 1.36 1.53 9.13
CA LEU A 281 0.97 2.90 9.44
C LEU A 281 0.27 3.47 8.21
N LEU A 282 -1.00 3.81 8.35
CA LEU A 282 -1.80 4.40 7.29
C LEU A 282 -2.65 5.54 7.88
N GLU A 283 -2.63 6.71 7.23
CA GLU A 283 -3.43 7.89 7.62
C GLU A 283 -3.35 8.30 9.11
N GLY A 284 -2.18 8.14 9.72
CA GLY A 284 -1.99 8.47 11.14
C GLY A 284 -2.61 7.46 12.10
N GLN A 285 -2.95 6.26 11.63
CA GLN A 285 -3.32 5.13 12.47
C GLN A 285 -2.25 4.04 12.37
N LEU A 286 -1.61 3.72 13.48
CA LEU A 286 -0.65 2.64 13.57
C LEU A 286 -1.40 1.35 13.93
N SER A 287 -1.26 0.30 13.14
CA SER A 287 -1.87 -1.00 13.40
C SER A 287 -0.80 -2.05 13.61
N CYS A 288 -1.00 -2.90 14.62
CA CYS A 288 -0.08 -3.95 15.02
C CYS A 288 -0.81 -5.30 15.06
N GLY A 289 -0.35 -6.28 14.29
CA GLY A 289 -0.79 -7.66 14.41
C GLY A 289 0.08 -8.39 15.43
N THR A 290 -0.52 -8.96 16.47
CA THR A 290 0.18 -9.70 17.53
C THR A 290 0.24 -11.20 17.24
N ALA A 291 1.23 -11.90 17.80
CA ALA A 291 1.34 -13.36 17.68
C ALA A 291 0.14 -14.12 18.26
N ASP A 292 -0.53 -13.54 19.27
CA ASP A 292 -1.78 -14.06 19.86
C ASP A 292 -3.01 -13.93 18.93
N GLY A 293 -2.85 -13.41 17.72
CA GLY A 293 -3.94 -13.26 16.74
C GLY A 293 -4.79 -12.00 16.93
N LYS A 294 -4.40 -11.06 17.80
CA LYS A 294 -5.09 -9.77 17.97
C LYS A 294 -4.52 -8.70 17.05
N ILE A 295 -5.38 -7.81 16.55
CA ILE A 295 -5.00 -6.60 15.83
C ILE A 295 -5.23 -5.40 16.75
N LEU A 296 -4.14 -4.72 17.10
CA LEU A 296 -4.16 -3.54 17.97
C LEU A 296 -4.08 -2.27 17.13
N SER A 297 -4.96 -1.31 17.41
CA SER A 297 -4.84 0.05 16.89
C SER A 297 -4.09 0.91 17.91
N LEU A 298 -3.00 1.52 17.49
CA LEU A 298 -2.12 2.37 18.28
C LEU A 298 -2.19 3.81 17.76
N ASP A 299 -2.13 4.77 18.67
CA ASP A 299 -1.88 6.16 18.32
C ASP A 299 -0.41 6.32 17.91
N PRO A 300 -0.08 6.82 16.72
CA PRO A 300 1.31 7.00 16.29
C PRO A 300 2.10 7.97 17.18
N GLU A 301 1.45 8.93 17.85
CA GLU A 301 2.17 9.92 18.66
C GLU A 301 2.57 9.36 20.02
N SER A 302 1.59 8.90 20.78
CA SER A 302 1.76 8.37 22.14
C SER A 302 2.16 6.90 22.20
N LEU A 303 1.94 6.13 21.12
CA LEU A 303 1.96 4.67 21.09
C LEU A 303 0.94 4.02 22.03
N GLU A 304 -0.09 4.73 22.49
CA GLU A 304 -1.14 4.15 23.32
C GLU A 304 -2.12 3.31 22.50
N ILE A 305 -2.69 2.27 23.13
CA ILE A 305 -3.71 1.40 22.50
C ILE A 305 -5.02 2.16 22.46
N LEU A 306 -5.48 2.48 21.25
CA LEU A 306 -6.73 3.20 21.01
C LEU A 306 -7.97 2.31 21.14
N ASN A 307 -7.86 1.01 20.83
CA ASN A 307 -8.95 0.04 20.99
C ASN A 307 -8.38 -1.37 21.25
N VAL A 308 -9.00 -2.10 22.19
CA VAL A 308 -8.84 -3.55 22.41
C VAL A 308 -9.96 -4.31 21.69
#